data_AF-A0A9D8HYM6-F1
#
_entry.id   AF-A0A9D8HYM6-F1
#
_cell.length_a   1.000
_cell.length_b   1.000
_cell.length_c   1.000
_cell.angle_alpha   90.00
_cell.angle_beta   90.00
_cell.angle_gamma   90.00
#
_symmetry.space_group_name_H-M   'P 1'
#
loop_
_entity.id
_entity.type
_entity.pdbx_description
1 polymer ?
#
loop_
_entity_poly.entity_id
_entity_poly.type
_entity_poly.pdbx_seq_one_letter_code
_entity_poly.pdbx_strand_id
1 'polypeptide(L)'
;MKFSIVFFRGLALPGFVVALFSVVMTAQARNFRTSFYVPNGNTFGCALCHVSSGGGGPRTSFGEDVNQFVTPNGSQQFWSRIFNLDSDGDGFTNGEEMGDPDGDGRATAGFRASRPWLASSVPAPVNKAPTITVAGDASSAFALRTGKLKLTATAADSDGTVSKVEFFADGTLLTTVTAAPFEFTVDLSTLAVGGRSFTAKATDNQNGATTSTAFAVKLRDPLSMNHPRVSPEGALEISWPSLPGSKYVVEFSEDLVTWKEAGTLVATEAVGRFSEANASAAARFYRAREVE
;
A
#
# COMPACT_ATOMS: atom_id res chain seq x y z
N MET A 1 -12.44 39.20 -37.23
CA MET A 1 -12.33 40.41 -38.07
C MET A 1 -10.86 40.76 -38.21
N LYS A 2 -10.31 40.79 -39.44
CA LYS A 2 -8.90 41.14 -39.70
C LYS A 2 -8.87 42.50 -40.41
N PHE A 3 -8.16 43.47 -39.85
CA PHE A 3 -7.77 44.68 -40.58
C PHE A 3 -6.35 44.51 -41.10
N SER A 4 -6.15 44.82 -42.38
CA SER A 4 -4.86 44.92 -43.06
C SER A 4 -4.60 46.39 -43.38
N ILE A 5 -3.44 46.92 -42.99
CA ILE A 5 -2.93 48.20 -43.50
C ILE A 5 -1.71 47.89 -44.36
N VAL A 6 -1.76 48.29 -45.64
CA VAL A 6 -0.69 48.15 -46.62
C VAL A 6 -0.33 49.55 -47.11
N PHE A 7 0.94 49.95 -46.99
CA PHE A 7 1.45 51.15 -47.64
C PHE A 7 1.94 50.79 -49.05
N PHE A 8 1.47 51.54 -50.06
CA PHE A 8 2.01 51.49 -51.42
C PHE A 8 2.83 52.76 -51.70
N ARG A 9 4.07 52.59 -52.15
CA ARG A 9 4.73 53.55 -53.03
C ARG A 9 5.13 52.80 -54.30
N GLY A 10 4.48 53.15 -55.40
CA GLY A 10 4.70 52.53 -56.69
C GLY A 10 5.94 53.07 -57.39
N LEU A 11 6.65 52.20 -58.09
CA LEU A 11 7.34 52.51 -59.34
C LEU A 11 7.27 51.23 -60.19
N ALA A 12 6.71 51.35 -61.39
CA ALA A 12 6.48 50.23 -62.31
C ALA A 12 7.72 49.95 -63.16
N LEU A 13 8.12 48.68 -63.23
CA LEU A 13 8.97 48.11 -64.28
C LEU A 13 8.36 46.78 -64.74
N PRO A 14 8.38 46.45 -66.05
CA PRO A 14 7.71 45.28 -66.58
C PRO A 14 8.61 44.05 -66.49
N GLY A 15 8.07 42.95 -65.96
CA GLY A 15 8.62 41.62 -66.17
C GLY A 15 9.44 41.04 -65.02
N PHE A 16 8.82 40.86 -63.84
CA PHE A 16 9.21 39.80 -62.93
C PHE A 16 7.97 39.33 -62.18
N VAL A 17 7.60 38.06 -62.34
CA VAL A 17 6.61 37.42 -61.47
C VAL A 17 7.26 37.28 -60.11
N VAL A 18 7.01 38.24 -59.21
CA VAL A 18 7.38 38.10 -57.80
C VAL A 18 6.39 37.13 -57.18
N ALA A 19 6.77 35.86 -57.11
CA ALA A 19 6.07 34.89 -56.29
C ALA A 19 6.23 35.31 -54.82
N LEU A 20 5.20 35.95 -54.26
CA LEU A 20 5.10 36.20 -52.83
C LEU A 20 4.95 34.85 -52.11
N PHE A 21 6.08 34.27 -51.70
CA PHE A 21 6.09 33.20 -50.71
C PHE A 21 5.63 33.78 -49.38
N SER A 22 4.35 33.60 -49.08
CA SER A 22 3.83 33.81 -47.73
C SER A 22 4.36 32.69 -46.86
N VAL A 23 5.48 32.92 -46.17
CA VAL A 23 5.94 32.01 -45.13
C VAL A 23 4.97 32.15 -43.97
N VAL A 24 3.97 31.26 -43.90
CA VAL A 24 3.12 31.12 -42.73
C VAL A 24 3.98 30.48 -41.65
N MET A 25 4.69 31.29 -40.87
CA MET A 25 5.28 30.84 -39.62
C MET A 25 4.11 30.42 -38.72
N THR A 26 3.93 29.13 -38.51
CA THR A 26 3.05 28.63 -37.46
C THR A 26 3.64 29.11 -36.13
N ALA A 27 3.00 30.11 -35.51
CA ALA A 27 3.34 30.52 -34.16
C ALA A 27 2.92 29.40 -33.20
N GLN A 28 3.84 28.48 -32.91
CA GLN A 28 3.64 27.47 -31.87
C GLN A 28 3.72 28.17 -30.51
N ALA A 29 2.59 28.31 -29.82
CA ALA A 29 2.60 28.65 -28.41
C ALA A 29 3.29 27.51 -27.64
N ARG A 30 4.31 27.83 -26.83
CA ARG A 30 5.03 26.85 -26.00
C ARG A 30 4.47 26.88 -24.57
N ASN A 31 4.28 25.70 -23.97
CA ASN A 31 3.78 25.48 -22.60
C ASN A 31 4.74 25.95 -21.48
N PHE A 32 5.67 26.86 -21.74
CA PHE A 32 6.72 27.20 -20.78
C PHE A 32 6.17 27.83 -19.48
N ARG A 33 4.98 28.45 -19.53
CA ARG A 33 4.38 29.07 -18.35
C ARG A 33 3.69 28.06 -17.43
N THR A 34 2.87 27.20 -18.02
CA THR A 34 2.03 26.26 -17.26
C THR A 34 2.85 25.16 -16.62
N SER A 35 3.96 24.77 -17.26
CA SER A 35 4.91 23.79 -16.74
C SER A 35 5.79 24.29 -15.59
N PHE A 36 6.07 25.60 -15.57
CA PHE A 36 7.13 26.16 -14.72
C PHE A 36 6.59 26.96 -13.54
N TYR A 37 5.43 27.61 -13.71
CA TYR A 37 4.86 28.49 -12.69
C TYR A 37 3.61 27.93 -12.04
N VAL A 38 2.91 26.98 -12.67
CA VAL A 38 1.67 26.43 -12.12
C VAL A 38 1.93 25.00 -11.67
N PRO A 39 1.75 24.67 -10.39
CA PRO A 39 1.74 23.29 -9.90
C PRO A 39 0.77 22.46 -10.74
N ASN A 40 1.16 21.26 -11.17
CA ASN A 40 0.37 20.41 -12.07
C ASN A 40 -0.08 21.05 -13.42
N GLY A 41 0.38 22.24 -13.79
CA GLY A 41 -0.09 22.94 -15.00
C GLY A 41 0.29 22.27 -16.32
N ASN A 42 1.27 21.35 -16.30
CA ASN A 42 1.58 20.47 -17.43
C ASN A 42 0.42 19.54 -17.82
N THR A 43 -0.45 19.19 -16.86
CA THR A 43 -1.61 18.33 -17.09
C THR A 43 -2.52 18.88 -18.19
N PHE A 44 -2.62 20.20 -18.29
CA PHE A 44 -3.53 20.88 -19.22
C PHE A 44 -2.80 21.63 -20.34
N GLY A 45 -1.52 21.94 -20.18
CA GLY A 45 -0.73 22.68 -21.15
C GLY A 45 -1.37 24.03 -21.49
N CYS A 46 -1.35 24.42 -22.77
CA CYS A 46 -1.97 25.67 -23.25
C CYS A 46 -3.45 25.83 -22.86
N ALA A 47 -4.20 24.73 -22.68
CA ALA A 47 -5.62 24.78 -22.36
C ALA A 47 -5.91 25.42 -20.99
N LEU A 48 -4.91 25.48 -20.11
CA LEU A 48 -5.03 26.15 -18.82
C LEU A 48 -5.29 27.65 -18.97
N CYS A 49 -4.61 28.32 -19.90
CA CYS A 49 -4.71 29.77 -20.11
C CYS A 49 -5.51 30.16 -21.37
N HIS A 50 -5.77 29.22 -22.28
CA HIS A 50 -6.41 29.47 -23.57
C HIS A 50 -7.55 28.49 -23.83
N VAL A 51 -8.62 28.99 -24.46
CA VAL A 51 -9.74 28.14 -24.89
C VAL A 51 -9.27 27.10 -25.92
N SER A 52 -8.28 27.46 -26.75
CA SER A 52 -7.65 26.52 -27.67
C SER A 52 -6.53 25.72 -27.00
N SER A 53 -6.56 24.39 -27.14
CA SER A 53 -5.50 23.49 -26.66
C SER A 53 -4.16 23.68 -27.39
N GLY A 54 -4.15 24.31 -28.56
CA GLY A 54 -2.92 24.70 -29.28
C GLY A 54 -2.29 26.01 -28.75
N GLY A 55 -2.97 26.70 -27.84
CA GLY A 55 -2.60 28.02 -27.35
C GLY A 55 -2.98 29.16 -28.29
N GLY A 56 -2.85 30.39 -27.79
CA GLY A 56 -3.32 31.59 -28.49
C GLY A 56 -4.85 31.67 -28.56
N GLY A 57 -5.35 32.78 -29.11
CA GLY A 57 -6.79 33.07 -29.13
C GLY A 57 -7.36 33.50 -27.78
N PRO A 58 -8.69 33.46 -27.61
CA PRO A 58 -9.37 33.83 -26.37
C PRO A 58 -8.83 33.07 -25.16
N ARG A 59 -8.78 33.75 -24.01
CA ARG A 59 -8.33 33.14 -22.76
C ARG A 59 -9.50 32.49 -22.03
N THR A 60 -9.15 31.50 -21.23
CA THR A 60 -10.00 30.97 -20.17
C THR A 60 -10.13 32.01 -19.05
N SER A 61 -11.07 31.82 -18.12
CA SER A 61 -11.15 32.72 -16.95
C SER A 61 -9.86 32.71 -16.13
N PHE A 62 -9.31 31.52 -15.84
CA PHE A 62 -7.96 31.38 -15.27
C PHE A 62 -6.89 32.13 -16.09
N GLY A 63 -6.94 32.01 -17.42
CA GLY A 63 -6.01 32.68 -18.30
C GLY A 63 -6.10 34.21 -18.25
N GLU A 64 -7.31 34.75 -18.05
CA GLU A 64 -7.53 36.18 -17.84
C GLU A 64 -6.97 36.64 -16.48
N ASP A 65 -7.13 35.85 -15.41
CA ASP A 65 -6.49 36.15 -14.12
C ASP A 65 -4.97 36.16 -14.22
N VAL A 66 -4.39 35.18 -14.93
CA VAL A 66 -2.96 35.19 -15.26
C VAL A 66 -2.58 36.46 -16.04
N ASN A 67 -3.41 36.91 -16.97
CA ASN A 67 -3.15 38.08 -17.83
C ASN A 67 -2.94 39.38 -17.04
N GLN A 68 -3.60 39.50 -15.89
CA GLN A 68 -3.50 40.68 -15.05
C GLN A 68 -2.09 40.85 -14.45
N PHE A 69 -1.31 39.77 -14.37
CA PHE A 69 -0.02 39.76 -13.68
C PHE A 69 1.19 39.45 -14.57
N VAL A 70 0.97 38.96 -15.79
CA VAL A 70 2.06 38.63 -16.72
C VAL A 70 2.07 39.59 -17.91
N THR A 71 3.24 40.12 -18.25
CA THR A 71 3.38 40.92 -19.47
C THR A 71 3.40 40.00 -20.71
N PRO A 72 2.97 40.49 -21.89
CA PRO A 72 3.19 39.79 -23.14
C PRO A 72 4.70 39.55 -23.30
N ASN A 73 5.15 38.31 -23.16
CA ASN A 73 6.55 37.83 -23.13
C ASN A 73 7.28 37.74 -21.77
N GLY A 74 6.70 38.16 -20.65
CA GLY A 74 7.43 38.17 -19.37
C GLY A 74 7.52 36.81 -18.68
N SER A 75 8.54 36.57 -17.86
CA SER A 75 8.75 35.34 -17.07
C SER A 75 8.39 35.52 -15.60
N GLN A 76 7.40 36.38 -15.31
CA GLN A 76 7.04 36.68 -13.92
C GLN A 76 6.40 35.47 -13.24
N GLN A 77 6.86 35.19 -12.02
CA GLN A 77 6.14 34.34 -11.07
C GLN A 77 4.77 34.98 -10.78
N PHE A 78 3.70 34.27 -11.06
CA PHE A 78 2.33 34.76 -10.86
C PHE A 78 1.51 33.90 -9.91
N TRP A 79 1.95 32.67 -9.62
CA TRP A 79 1.14 31.69 -8.91
C TRP A 79 0.71 32.15 -7.51
N SER A 80 1.65 32.64 -6.70
CA SER A 80 1.35 33.18 -5.37
C SER A 80 0.39 34.37 -5.36
N ARG A 81 0.06 34.96 -6.53
CA ARG A 81 -0.92 36.04 -6.67
C ARG A 81 -2.31 35.55 -7.05
N ILE A 82 -2.41 34.37 -7.67
CA ILE A 82 -3.67 33.88 -8.23
C ILE A 82 -4.15 32.56 -7.61
N PHE A 83 -3.33 31.87 -6.83
CA PHE A 83 -3.70 30.57 -6.26
C PHE A 83 -4.98 30.65 -5.41
N ASN A 84 -5.21 31.75 -4.68
CA ASN A 84 -6.42 31.96 -3.88
C ASN A 84 -7.62 32.53 -4.64
N LEU A 85 -7.52 32.72 -5.97
CA LEU A 85 -8.66 33.14 -6.78
C LEU A 85 -9.50 31.93 -7.16
N ASP A 86 -10.82 32.12 -7.20
CA ASP A 86 -11.79 31.20 -7.78
C ASP A 86 -12.14 31.73 -9.18
N SER A 87 -11.43 31.25 -10.21
CA SER A 87 -11.51 31.87 -11.53
C SER A 87 -12.81 31.50 -12.27
N ASP A 88 -13.45 30.39 -11.96
CA ASP A 88 -14.66 29.93 -12.64
C ASP A 88 -15.94 29.98 -11.78
N GLY A 89 -15.81 30.33 -10.50
CA GLY A 89 -16.91 30.62 -9.59
C GLY A 89 -17.56 29.39 -9.00
N ASP A 90 -16.87 28.25 -8.94
CA ASP A 90 -17.40 26.99 -8.40
C ASP A 90 -17.22 26.81 -6.89
N GLY A 91 -16.54 27.77 -6.25
CA GLY A 91 -16.26 27.79 -4.83
C GLY A 91 -14.93 27.15 -4.44
N PHE A 92 -14.15 26.63 -5.39
CA PHE A 92 -12.77 26.19 -5.18
C PHE A 92 -11.79 27.21 -5.74
N THR A 93 -10.70 27.41 -5.01
CA THR A 93 -9.60 28.24 -5.47
C THR A 93 -8.75 27.50 -6.49
N ASN A 94 -8.08 28.25 -7.37
CA ASN A 94 -7.09 27.73 -8.30
C ASN A 94 -6.05 26.82 -7.60
N GLY A 95 -5.66 27.18 -6.38
CA GLY A 95 -4.75 26.43 -5.54
C GLY A 95 -5.31 25.07 -5.16
N GLU A 96 -6.55 25.03 -4.67
CA GLU A 96 -7.26 23.78 -4.36
C GLU A 96 -7.40 22.89 -5.60
N GLU A 97 -7.65 23.48 -6.76
CA GLU A 97 -7.80 22.77 -8.04
C GLU A 97 -6.51 22.28 -8.68
N MET A 98 -5.41 22.97 -8.44
CA MET A 98 -4.09 22.58 -8.96
C MET A 98 -3.28 21.76 -7.93
N GLY A 99 -3.85 21.54 -6.74
CA GLY A 99 -3.26 20.73 -5.67
C GLY A 99 -2.27 21.47 -4.79
N ASP A 100 -2.26 22.79 -4.83
CA ASP A 100 -1.40 23.67 -4.05
C ASP A 100 -2.26 24.76 -3.35
N PRO A 101 -3.02 24.38 -2.30
CA PRO A 101 -3.87 25.31 -1.56
C PRO A 101 -3.09 26.28 -0.66
N ASP A 102 -1.80 26.06 -0.39
CA ASP A 102 -0.97 26.97 0.40
C ASP A 102 -0.20 27.99 -0.45
N GLY A 103 -0.13 27.78 -1.77
CA GLY A 103 0.43 28.70 -2.75
C GLY A 103 1.96 28.71 -2.79
N ASP A 104 2.63 27.71 -2.21
CA ASP A 104 4.09 27.62 -2.15
C ASP A 104 4.75 27.24 -3.50
N GLY A 105 3.94 26.88 -4.49
CA GLY A 105 4.35 26.45 -5.81
C GLY A 105 4.61 24.94 -5.93
N ARG A 106 4.24 24.15 -4.92
CA ARG A 106 4.45 22.70 -4.88
C ARG A 106 3.13 21.99 -4.64
N ALA A 107 2.66 21.30 -5.69
CA ALA A 107 1.47 20.48 -5.56
C ALA A 107 1.66 19.33 -4.57
N THR A 108 0.61 19.06 -3.82
CA THR A 108 0.44 17.87 -2.99
C THR A 108 0.67 16.62 -3.84
N ALA A 109 1.56 15.74 -3.38
CA ALA A 109 1.91 14.52 -4.11
C ALA A 109 0.67 13.63 -4.31
N GLY A 110 0.46 13.17 -5.55
CA GLY A 110 -0.67 12.31 -5.91
C GLY A 110 -2.00 13.03 -6.15
N PHE A 111 -2.04 14.35 -5.98
CA PHE A 111 -3.23 15.14 -6.28
C PHE A 111 -3.55 15.13 -7.78
N ARG A 112 -4.84 14.93 -8.11
CA ARG A 112 -5.33 14.99 -9.49
C ARG A 112 -5.91 16.38 -9.75
N ALA A 113 -5.18 17.19 -10.50
CA ALA A 113 -5.61 18.54 -10.84
C ALA A 113 -6.97 18.53 -11.56
N SER A 114 -7.82 19.47 -11.17
CA SER A 114 -9.07 19.82 -11.85
C SER A 114 -8.87 21.06 -12.73
N ARG A 115 -9.91 21.55 -13.40
CA ARG A 115 -9.78 22.58 -14.43
C ARG A 115 -10.27 23.91 -13.87
N PRO A 116 -9.35 24.84 -13.48
CA PRO A 116 -9.72 26.09 -12.84
C PRO A 116 -10.37 27.15 -13.73
N TRP A 117 -10.94 26.72 -14.84
CA TRP A 117 -11.66 27.57 -15.78
C TRP A 117 -13.00 26.97 -16.20
N LEU A 118 -13.40 25.88 -15.54
CA LEU A 118 -14.57 25.09 -15.88
C LEU A 118 -15.25 24.65 -14.58
N ALA A 119 -16.26 25.41 -14.15
CA ALA A 119 -16.98 25.22 -12.90
C ALA A 119 -17.64 23.83 -12.71
N SER A 120 -17.73 23.01 -13.76
CA SER A 120 -18.18 21.62 -13.65
C SER A 120 -17.05 20.63 -13.29
N SER A 121 -15.83 21.13 -13.13
CA SER A 121 -14.61 20.34 -12.95
C SER A 121 -13.97 20.69 -11.61
N VAL A 122 -14.59 20.22 -10.53
CA VAL A 122 -14.13 20.45 -9.15
C VAL A 122 -13.00 19.48 -8.73
N PRO A 123 -12.22 19.81 -7.69
CA PRO A 123 -11.26 18.89 -7.05
C PRO A 123 -11.92 17.60 -6.59
N ALA A 124 -11.30 16.46 -6.88
CA ALA A 124 -11.67 15.22 -6.20
C ALA A 124 -11.21 15.28 -4.73
N PRO A 125 -12.00 14.77 -3.76
CA PRO A 125 -11.53 14.62 -2.38
C PRO A 125 -10.22 13.83 -2.34
N VAL A 126 -9.26 14.26 -1.52
CA VAL A 126 -8.00 13.54 -1.32
C VAL A 126 -8.30 12.18 -0.67
N ASN A 127 -7.89 11.10 -1.33
CA ASN A 127 -8.12 9.74 -0.86
C ASN A 127 -7.50 9.49 0.52
N LYS A 128 -8.28 8.88 1.42
CA LYS A 128 -7.77 8.37 2.70
C LYS A 128 -7.59 6.86 2.60
N ALA A 129 -6.39 6.38 2.97
CA ALA A 129 -6.12 4.95 2.95
C ALA A 129 -7.05 4.19 3.92
N PRO A 130 -7.39 2.92 3.62
CA PRO A 130 -8.32 2.15 4.44
C PRO A 130 -7.70 1.80 5.80
N THR A 131 -8.56 1.48 6.78
CA THR A 131 -8.16 0.86 8.05
C THR A 131 -8.25 -0.66 7.94
N ILE A 132 -7.38 -1.40 8.65
CA ILE A 132 -7.42 -2.87 8.68
C ILE A 132 -6.88 -3.46 9.99
N THR A 133 -7.55 -4.50 10.48
CA THR A 133 -7.05 -5.43 11.51
C THR A 133 -7.11 -6.87 11.02
N VAL A 134 -6.29 -7.75 11.60
CA VAL A 134 -6.31 -9.20 11.32
C VAL A 134 -6.29 -9.99 12.62
N ALA A 135 -7.07 -11.06 12.67
CA ALA A 135 -7.11 -11.99 13.80
C ALA A 135 -7.26 -13.44 13.30
N GLY A 136 -6.80 -14.40 14.09
CA GLY A 136 -7.04 -15.83 13.87
C GLY A 136 -8.18 -16.38 14.74
N ASP A 137 -8.75 -17.51 14.33
CA ASP A 137 -9.76 -18.27 15.10
C ASP A 137 -9.17 -19.08 16.27
N ALA A 138 -7.86 -19.31 16.27
CA ALA A 138 -7.15 -19.89 17.40
C ALA A 138 -6.71 -18.81 18.41
N SER A 139 -6.73 -19.14 19.70
CA SER A 139 -6.07 -18.31 20.73
C SER A 139 -4.59 -18.13 20.36
N SER A 140 -4.15 -16.88 20.30
CA SER A 140 -2.86 -16.38 19.79
C SER A 140 -1.57 -16.97 20.37
N ALA A 141 -1.64 -17.99 21.24
CA ALA A 141 -0.47 -18.59 21.85
C ALA A 141 0.13 -19.74 21.01
N PHE A 142 -0.69 -20.70 20.54
CA PHE A 142 -0.17 -21.92 19.91
C PHE A 142 -1.09 -22.51 18.84
N ALA A 143 -0.51 -23.03 17.76
CA ALA A 143 -1.23 -23.86 16.79
C ALA A 143 -0.39 -25.07 16.36
N LEU A 144 -1.09 -26.17 16.06
CA LEU A 144 -0.45 -27.38 15.53
C LEU A 144 -0.22 -27.22 14.03
N ARG A 145 0.96 -27.60 13.56
CA ARG A 145 1.33 -27.57 12.15
C ARG A 145 0.46 -28.49 11.27
N THR A 146 -0.22 -29.48 11.86
CA THR A 146 -1.22 -30.31 11.16
C THR A 146 -2.60 -29.65 11.04
N GLY A 147 -2.78 -28.49 11.68
CA GLY A 147 -4.05 -27.79 11.74
C GLY A 147 -4.26 -26.81 10.59
N LYS A 148 -5.44 -26.19 10.63
CA LYS A 148 -5.77 -25.02 9.83
C LYS A 148 -6.01 -23.84 10.76
N LEU A 149 -5.71 -22.64 10.28
CA LEU A 149 -5.99 -21.40 10.99
C LEU A 149 -6.86 -20.52 10.09
N LYS A 150 -8.04 -20.14 10.56
CA LYS A 150 -8.88 -19.16 9.86
C LYS A 150 -8.45 -17.77 10.27
N LEU A 151 -7.94 -17.01 9.32
CA LEU A 151 -7.67 -15.59 9.43
C LEU A 151 -8.89 -14.81 8.98
N THR A 152 -9.32 -13.85 9.80
CA THR A 152 -10.36 -12.88 9.48
C THR A 152 -9.76 -11.49 9.53
N ALA A 153 -9.95 -10.71 8.47
CA ALA A 153 -9.59 -9.30 8.42
C ALA A 153 -10.83 -8.42 8.51
N THR A 154 -10.75 -7.36 9.31
CA THR A 154 -11.77 -6.30 9.34
C THR A 154 -11.16 -5.07 8.72
N ALA A 155 -11.64 -4.71 7.52
CA ALA A 155 -11.18 -3.55 6.78
C ALA A 155 -12.34 -2.60 6.49
N ALA A 156 -12.08 -1.30 6.59
CA ALA A 156 -13.06 -0.26 6.31
C ALA A 156 -12.37 0.95 5.69
N ASP A 157 -13.06 1.60 4.78
CA ASP A 157 -12.62 2.82 4.12
C ASP A 157 -13.65 3.93 4.37
N SER A 158 -13.19 5.13 4.71
CA SER A 158 -14.05 6.22 5.24
C SER A 158 -14.63 7.12 4.16
N ASP A 159 -13.96 7.20 3.02
CA ASP A 159 -14.30 8.01 1.85
C ASP A 159 -14.47 7.16 0.58
N GLY A 160 -14.37 5.84 0.71
CA GLY A 160 -14.42 4.92 -0.42
C GLY A 160 -14.82 3.48 -0.04
N THR A 161 -14.33 2.53 -0.83
CA THR A 161 -14.54 1.09 -0.63
C THR A 161 -13.22 0.33 -0.68
N VAL A 162 -13.11 -0.72 0.13
CA VAL A 162 -11.96 -1.63 0.08
C VAL A 162 -12.07 -2.52 -1.16
N SER A 163 -11.12 -2.39 -2.10
CA SER A 163 -11.08 -3.14 -3.35
C SER A 163 -10.51 -4.55 -3.19
N LYS A 164 -9.55 -4.73 -2.27
CA LYS A 164 -8.98 -6.05 -1.93
C LYS A 164 -8.32 -6.07 -0.56
N VAL A 165 -8.21 -7.27 0.00
CA VAL A 165 -7.38 -7.60 1.16
C VAL A 165 -6.41 -8.72 0.79
N GLU A 166 -5.13 -8.49 1.00
CA GLU A 166 -4.04 -9.44 0.79
C GLU A 166 -3.59 -10.00 2.16
N PHE A 167 -3.54 -11.33 2.33
CA PHE A 167 -3.07 -11.98 3.56
C PHE A 167 -1.64 -12.48 3.39
N PHE A 168 -0.81 -12.33 4.41
CA PHE A 168 0.61 -12.71 4.39
C PHE A 168 0.99 -13.54 5.62
N ALA A 169 1.94 -14.46 5.44
CA ALA A 169 2.69 -15.10 6.52
C ALA A 169 4.18 -14.77 6.38
N ASP A 170 4.78 -14.23 7.44
CA ASP A 170 6.20 -13.86 7.50
C ASP A 170 6.64 -12.97 6.30
N GLY A 171 5.72 -12.11 5.84
CA GLY A 171 5.92 -11.21 4.69
C GLY A 171 5.66 -11.83 3.31
N THR A 172 5.40 -13.15 3.23
CA THR A 172 5.06 -13.82 1.97
C THR A 172 3.55 -13.82 1.76
N LEU A 173 3.11 -13.44 0.56
CA LEU A 173 1.70 -13.42 0.18
C LEU A 173 1.12 -14.85 0.18
N LEU A 174 0.02 -15.04 0.91
CA LEU A 174 -0.74 -16.28 0.96
C LEU A 174 -1.90 -16.25 -0.03
N THR A 175 -2.68 -15.16 -0.02
CA THR A 175 -3.86 -15.01 -0.87
C THR A 175 -4.29 -13.54 -1.00
N THR A 176 -5.17 -13.30 -1.98
CA THR A 176 -5.88 -12.03 -2.17
C THR A 176 -7.38 -12.29 -2.17
N VAL A 177 -8.12 -11.54 -1.35
CA VAL A 177 -9.59 -11.61 -1.23
C VAL A 177 -10.17 -10.27 -1.69
N THR A 178 -11.05 -10.29 -2.70
CA THR A 178 -11.56 -9.06 -3.35
C THR A 178 -12.98 -8.67 -2.93
N ALA A 179 -13.61 -9.44 -2.04
CA ALA A 179 -14.96 -9.15 -1.53
C ALA A 179 -15.10 -9.61 -0.08
N ALA A 180 -15.89 -8.86 0.70
CA ALA A 180 -16.22 -9.23 2.07
C ALA A 180 -17.18 -10.46 2.10
N PRO A 181 -17.10 -11.34 3.11
CA PRO A 181 -16.19 -11.27 4.26
C PRO A 181 -14.74 -11.60 3.89
N PHE A 182 -13.79 -10.79 4.39
CA PHE A 182 -12.36 -10.97 4.12
C PHE A 182 -11.77 -12.05 5.02
N GLU A 183 -11.87 -13.30 4.57
CA GLU A 183 -11.44 -14.47 5.34
C GLU A 183 -10.56 -15.39 4.50
N PHE A 184 -9.58 -16.01 5.16
CA PHE A 184 -8.72 -17.01 4.54
C PHE A 184 -8.35 -18.09 5.55
N THR A 185 -8.48 -19.36 5.15
CA THR A 185 -8.03 -20.48 5.98
C THR A 185 -6.67 -20.95 5.48
N VAL A 186 -5.63 -20.73 6.27
CA VAL A 186 -4.27 -21.17 5.96
C VAL A 186 -4.06 -22.63 6.40
N ASP A 187 -3.46 -23.43 5.53
CA ASP A 187 -2.94 -24.75 5.88
C ASP A 187 -1.57 -24.59 6.53
N LEU A 188 -1.51 -24.84 7.84
CA LEU A 188 -0.32 -24.62 8.64
C LEU A 188 0.81 -25.61 8.31
N SER A 189 0.50 -26.73 7.65
CA SER A 189 1.48 -27.79 7.34
C SER A 189 2.57 -27.33 6.38
N THR A 190 2.28 -26.26 5.64
CA THR A 190 3.18 -25.61 4.69
C THR A 190 4.16 -24.63 5.34
N LEU A 191 3.95 -24.28 6.61
CA LEU A 191 4.74 -23.29 7.34
C LEU A 191 5.79 -23.93 8.25
N ALA A 192 6.88 -23.23 8.51
CA ALA A 192 7.92 -23.68 9.43
C ALA A 192 7.45 -23.60 10.90
N VAL A 193 8.01 -24.48 11.74
CA VAL A 193 7.80 -24.45 13.19
C VAL A 193 8.45 -23.21 13.83
N GLY A 194 7.93 -22.78 14.98
CA GLY A 194 8.36 -21.59 15.71
C GLY A 194 7.38 -20.42 15.58
N GLY A 195 7.82 -19.21 15.96
CA GLY A 195 6.98 -18.01 15.86
C GLY A 195 6.70 -17.66 14.40
N ARG A 196 5.42 -17.47 14.07
CA ARG A 196 4.89 -17.04 12.76
C ARG A 196 4.15 -15.72 12.93
N SER A 197 4.27 -14.85 11.93
CA SER A 197 3.61 -13.54 11.90
C SER A 197 2.63 -13.47 10.73
N PHE A 198 1.34 -13.27 11.03
CA PHE A 198 0.31 -13.08 10.01
C PHE A 198 -0.07 -11.61 9.93
N THR A 199 -0.09 -11.05 8.71
CA THR A 199 -0.53 -9.67 8.46
C THR A 199 -1.55 -9.65 7.33
N ALA A 200 -2.35 -8.59 7.27
CA ALA A 200 -3.25 -8.35 6.15
C ALA A 200 -3.05 -6.92 5.62
N LYS A 201 -3.18 -6.72 4.32
CA LYS A 201 -3.09 -5.41 3.66
C LYS A 201 -4.39 -5.11 2.93
N ALA A 202 -5.07 -4.04 3.31
CA ALA A 202 -6.22 -3.52 2.57
C ALA A 202 -5.74 -2.54 1.50
N THR A 203 -6.40 -2.55 0.34
CA THR A 203 -6.27 -1.52 -0.70
C THR A 203 -7.67 -1.01 -1.05
N ASP A 204 -7.83 0.31 -1.19
CA ASP A 204 -9.10 0.96 -1.53
C ASP A 204 -9.33 1.07 -3.05
N ASN A 205 -10.43 1.71 -3.46
CA ASN A 205 -10.81 1.95 -4.85
C ASN A 205 -10.00 3.05 -5.56
N GLN A 206 -9.14 3.77 -4.83
CA GLN A 206 -8.24 4.80 -5.34
C GLN A 206 -6.75 4.39 -5.22
N ASN A 207 -6.48 3.14 -4.82
CA ASN A 207 -5.18 2.51 -4.59
C ASN A 207 -4.43 2.98 -3.34
N GLY A 208 -5.08 3.67 -2.40
CA GLY A 208 -4.54 3.82 -1.05
C GLY A 208 -4.51 2.47 -0.33
N ALA A 209 -3.51 2.27 0.52
CA ALA A 209 -3.29 0.96 1.15
C ALA A 209 -2.71 1.09 2.56
N THR A 210 -3.13 0.16 3.42
CA THR A 210 -2.67 0.04 4.81
C THR A 210 -2.43 -1.43 5.14
N THR A 211 -1.34 -1.70 5.86
CA THR A 211 -1.02 -3.04 6.38
C THR A 211 -1.34 -3.08 7.88
N SER A 212 -1.97 -4.16 8.33
CA SER A 212 -2.34 -4.38 9.73
C SER A 212 -1.11 -4.59 10.62
N THR A 213 -1.31 -4.47 11.93
CA THR A 213 -0.40 -5.09 12.91
C THR A 213 -0.37 -6.61 12.73
N ALA A 214 0.70 -7.24 13.20
CA ALA A 214 0.86 -8.69 13.10
C ALA A 214 0.01 -9.45 14.13
N PHE A 215 -0.67 -10.50 13.66
CA PHE A 215 -1.20 -11.57 14.50
C PHE A 215 -0.14 -12.66 14.63
N ALA A 216 0.44 -12.81 15.82
CA ALA A 216 1.51 -13.77 16.07
C ALA A 216 0.96 -15.12 16.53
N VAL A 217 1.57 -16.21 16.07
CA VAL A 217 1.24 -17.59 16.47
C VAL A 217 2.53 -18.38 16.65
N LYS A 218 2.66 -19.18 17.71
CA LYS A 218 3.75 -20.16 17.84
C LYS A 218 3.33 -21.51 17.26
N LEU A 219 3.91 -21.87 16.13
CA LEU A 219 3.63 -23.11 15.41
C LEU A 219 4.50 -24.25 15.94
N ARG A 220 3.89 -25.42 16.17
CA ARG A 220 4.61 -26.62 16.61
C ARG A 220 4.07 -27.87 15.95
N ASP A 221 4.91 -28.89 15.88
CA ASP A 221 4.44 -30.23 15.53
C ASP A 221 3.58 -30.81 16.67
N PRO A 222 2.64 -31.71 16.34
CA PRO A 222 1.99 -32.52 17.36
C PRO A 222 3.05 -33.21 18.23
N LEU A 223 2.86 -33.19 19.55
CA LEU A 223 3.69 -33.98 20.45
C LEU A 223 3.42 -35.46 20.16
N SER A 224 4.37 -36.08 19.46
CA SER A 224 4.41 -37.52 19.29
C SER A 224 5.65 -38.04 19.99
N MET A 225 5.47 -38.99 20.89
CA MET A 225 6.59 -39.63 21.55
C MET A 225 7.18 -40.65 20.58
N ASN A 226 8.46 -40.48 20.24
CA ASN A 226 9.20 -41.49 19.51
C ASN A 226 9.27 -42.77 20.34
N HIS A 227 9.41 -43.91 19.67
CA HIS A 227 9.51 -45.20 20.36
C HIS A 227 10.61 -45.15 21.43
N PRO A 228 10.31 -45.54 22.67
CA PRO A 228 11.32 -45.65 23.72
C PRO A 228 12.41 -46.62 23.28
N ARG A 229 13.66 -46.26 23.55
CA ARG A 229 14.80 -47.17 23.39
C ARG A 229 15.49 -47.37 24.73
N VAL A 230 16.31 -48.41 24.82
CA VAL A 230 17.20 -48.63 25.96
C VAL A 230 18.62 -48.28 25.52
N SER A 231 19.32 -47.43 26.28
CA SER A 231 20.71 -47.07 26.02
C SER A 231 21.65 -48.25 26.30
N PRO A 232 22.91 -48.21 25.81
CA PRO A 232 23.91 -49.24 26.13
C PRO A 232 24.13 -49.42 27.64
N GLU A 233 23.93 -48.36 28.42
CA GLU A 233 24.04 -48.33 29.88
C GLU A 233 22.77 -48.80 30.60
N GLY A 234 21.73 -49.21 29.85
CA GLY A 234 20.48 -49.75 30.39
C GLY A 234 19.41 -48.70 30.72
N ALA A 235 19.63 -47.42 30.38
CA ALA A 235 18.66 -46.37 30.65
C ALA A 235 17.53 -46.34 29.62
N LEU A 236 16.30 -46.08 30.05
CA LEU A 236 15.19 -45.79 29.14
C LEU A 236 15.37 -44.40 28.55
N GLU A 237 15.40 -44.29 27.22
CA GLU A 237 15.47 -43.02 26.51
C GLU A 237 14.21 -42.79 25.68
N ILE A 238 13.51 -41.70 25.97
CA ILE A 238 12.36 -41.22 25.21
C ILE A 238 12.70 -39.89 24.54
N SER A 239 12.07 -39.63 23.40
CA SER A 239 12.23 -38.36 22.68
C SER A 239 10.94 -37.93 22.00
N TRP A 240 10.79 -36.63 21.77
CA TRP A 240 9.63 -36.04 21.11
C TRP A 240 10.04 -34.78 20.35
N PRO A 241 9.29 -34.37 19.30
CA PRO A 241 9.46 -33.06 18.68
C PRO A 241 9.28 -31.95 19.73
N SER A 242 10.22 -31.01 19.78
CA SER A 242 10.19 -29.88 20.72
C SER A 242 10.56 -28.57 20.03
N LEU A 243 10.34 -27.47 20.72
CA LEU A 243 10.89 -26.18 20.33
C LEU A 243 12.03 -25.79 21.28
N PRO A 244 13.16 -25.27 20.78
CA PRO A 244 14.21 -24.72 21.64
C PRO A 244 13.63 -23.68 22.61
N GLY A 245 14.00 -23.80 23.89
CA GLY A 245 13.53 -22.98 25.00
C GLY A 245 12.23 -23.44 25.66
N SER A 246 11.48 -24.39 25.07
CA SER A 246 10.27 -24.94 25.69
C SER A 246 10.62 -25.82 26.90
N LYS A 247 9.82 -25.68 27.97
CA LYS A 247 9.95 -26.48 29.19
C LYS A 247 8.96 -27.63 29.15
N TYR A 248 9.39 -28.80 29.60
CA TYR A 248 8.58 -30.01 29.67
C TYR A 248 8.68 -30.63 31.05
N VAL A 249 7.56 -31.14 31.53
CA VAL A 249 7.48 -32.11 32.63
C VAL A 249 7.24 -33.47 32.02
N VAL A 250 8.13 -34.41 32.28
CA VAL A 250 7.96 -35.82 31.93
C VAL A 250 7.31 -36.51 33.11
N GLU A 251 6.24 -37.25 32.85
CA GLU A 251 5.47 -37.97 33.86
C GLU A 251 5.41 -39.45 33.48
N PHE A 252 5.39 -40.32 34.48
CA PHE A 252 5.19 -41.76 34.31
C PHE A 252 3.97 -42.25 35.08
N SER A 253 3.41 -43.37 34.64
CA SER A 253 2.28 -44.05 35.26
C SER A 253 2.43 -45.56 35.15
N GLU A 254 1.92 -46.31 36.13
CA GLU A 254 1.88 -47.78 36.12
C GLU A 254 0.47 -48.31 35.79
N ASP A 255 -0.54 -47.44 35.82
CA ASP A 255 -1.97 -47.77 35.70
C ASP A 255 -2.73 -46.91 34.68
N LEU A 256 -2.06 -45.96 34.00
CA LEU A 256 -2.61 -44.92 33.12
C LEU A 256 -3.55 -43.90 33.81
N VAL A 257 -3.73 -44.00 35.12
CA VAL A 257 -4.63 -43.14 35.91
C VAL A 257 -3.83 -42.20 36.79
N THR A 258 -2.87 -42.75 37.53
CA THR A 258 -2.02 -42.03 38.47
C THR A 258 -0.71 -41.67 37.78
N TRP A 259 -0.45 -40.37 37.64
CA TRP A 259 0.75 -39.83 36.99
C TRP A 259 1.69 -39.21 38.02
N LYS A 260 2.97 -39.58 37.97
CA LYS A 260 4.03 -39.07 38.83
C LYS A 260 5.10 -38.39 37.97
N GLU A 261 5.69 -37.33 38.48
CA GLU A 261 6.79 -36.66 37.79
C GLU A 261 8.03 -37.57 37.73
N ALA A 262 8.53 -37.78 36.51
CA ALA A 262 9.80 -38.45 36.23
C ALA A 262 10.96 -37.43 36.20
N GLY A 263 10.68 -36.21 35.73
CA GLY A 263 11.60 -35.08 35.77
C GLY A 263 11.22 -33.95 34.82
N THR A 264 12.03 -32.90 34.80
CA THR A 264 11.83 -31.72 33.95
C THR A 264 12.93 -31.56 32.91
N LEU A 265 12.59 -31.05 31.73
CA LEU A 265 13.51 -30.77 30.63
C LEU A 265 13.27 -29.37 30.07
N VAL A 266 14.33 -28.59 29.88
CA VAL A 266 14.31 -27.43 28.96
C VAL A 266 14.89 -27.90 27.64
N ALA A 267 14.08 -27.90 26.58
CA ALA A 267 14.56 -28.32 25.27
C ALA A 267 15.57 -27.32 24.73
N THR A 268 16.77 -27.78 24.38
CA THR A 268 17.81 -26.95 23.74
C THR A 268 17.78 -27.07 22.22
N GLU A 269 17.09 -28.08 21.70
CA GLU A 269 17.01 -28.43 20.28
C GLU A 269 15.55 -28.62 19.83
N ALA A 270 15.37 -28.97 18.56
CA ALA A 270 14.08 -29.36 17.99
C ALA A 270 13.58 -30.75 18.46
N VAL A 271 14.37 -31.45 19.30
CA VAL A 271 14.02 -32.76 19.88
C VAL A 271 14.28 -32.74 21.37
N GLY A 272 13.22 -32.96 22.15
CA GLY A 272 13.31 -33.18 23.59
C GLY A 272 13.80 -34.61 23.84
N ARG A 273 14.74 -34.79 24.77
CA ARG A 273 15.27 -36.10 25.16
C ARG A 273 15.25 -36.22 26.68
N PHE A 274 14.71 -37.34 27.16
CA PHE A 274 14.71 -37.68 28.58
C PHE A 274 15.24 -39.10 28.76
N SER A 275 16.10 -39.29 29.75
CA SER A 275 16.72 -40.57 30.08
C SER A 275 16.45 -40.92 31.53
N GLU A 276 15.99 -42.15 31.78
CA GLU A 276 15.77 -42.69 33.13
C GLU A 276 16.61 -43.94 33.35
N ALA A 277 17.63 -43.83 34.20
CA ALA A 277 18.56 -44.91 34.51
C ALA A 277 17.93 -46.06 35.34
N ASN A 278 16.85 -45.78 36.08
CA ASN A 278 16.20 -46.71 37.01
C ASN A 278 14.75 -47.02 36.62
N ALA A 279 14.46 -47.18 35.33
CA ALA A 279 13.15 -47.65 34.90
C ALA A 279 12.90 -49.05 35.52
N SER A 280 11.94 -49.15 36.45
CA SER A 280 11.69 -50.38 37.21
C SER A 280 11.25 -51.55 36.32
N ALA A 281 11.33 -52.79 36.81
CA ALA A 281 10.87 -54.00 36.10
C ALA A 281 9.34 -54.05 35.81
N ALA A 282 8.55 -53.12 36.37
CA ALA A 282 7.14 -52.98 36.04
C ALA A 282 6.96 -52.16 34.74
N ALA A 283 5.99 -52.56 33.91
CA ALA A 283 5.63 -51.80 32.72
C ALA A 283 5.14 -50.40 33.12
N ARG A 284 5.83 -49.37 32.64
CA ARG A 284 5.48 -47.96 32.86
C ARG A 284 5.06 -47.30 31.55
N PHE A 285 4.09 -46.41 31.64
CA PHE A 285 3.67 -45.51 30.59
C PHE A 285 4.30 -44.14 30.83
N TYR A 286 4.73 -43.45 29.77
CA TYR A 286 5.35 -42.13 29.86
C TYR A 286 4.56 -41.12 29.02
N ARG A 287 4.53 -39.87 29.49
CA ARG A 287 4.06 -38.73 28.70
C ARG A 287 4.93 -37.51 28.98
N ALA A 288 5.03 -36.64 28.00
CA ALA A 288 5.65 -35.32 28.15
C ALA A 288 4.58 -34.24 28.04
N ARG A 289 4.56 -33.32 29.00
CA ARG A 289 3.66 -32.16 29.02
C ARG A 289 4.50 -30.88 28.97
N GLU A 290 4.26 -30.04 27.97
CA GLU A 290 4.87 -28.71 27.92
C GLU A 290 4.28 -27.82 29.04
N VAL A 291 5.13 -27.03 29.68
CA VAL A 291 4.76 -26.06 30.71
C VAL A 291 5.26 -24.67 30.32
N GLU A 292 4.44 -23.66 30.60
CA GLU A 292 4.79 -22.24 30.38
C GLU A 292 5.80 -21.74 31.43
#